data_AF-A0A1Q8QMA9-F1
#
_entry.id   AF-A0A1Q8QMA9-F1
#
_cell.length_a   1.000
_cell.length_b   1.000
_cell.length_c   1.000
_cell.angle_alpha   90.00
_cell.angle_beta   90.00
_cell.angle_gamma   90.00
#
_symmetry.space_group_name_H-M   'P 1'
#
loop_
_entity.id
_entity.type
_entity.pdbx_description
1 polymer ?
#
loop_
_entity_poly.entity_id
_entity_poly.type
_entity_poly.pdbx_seq_one_letter_code
_entity_poly.pdbx_strand_id
1 'polypeptide(L)'
;MGVGGLWGSDLIAQRPEFFQVMKSPFSDEEVVTVKALRPDWAIIHVQEADQYGNARILGSEFQDVLLSRAAKKTIITTEKLVDTQTFQQEPKQTSVPYFLVEAVVVVPEGAKPGICYPNYKTVDAIGMKAYGQAIKEGKLNEYLTQVTEGRG
;
A
#
# COMPACT_ATOMS: atom_id res chain seq x y z
N MET A 1 -19.21 8.75 -0.44
CA MET A 1 -18.54 10.07 -0.53
C MET A 1 -18.87 10.65 -1.90
N GLY A 2 -19.20 11.94 -2.01
CA GLY A 2 -19.41 12.60 -3.30
C GLY A 2 -18.09 12.89 -4.01
N VAL A 3 -18.02 12.67 -5.32
CA VAL A 3 -16.79 12.75 -6.13
C VAL A 3 -17.08 13.52 -7.42
N GLY A 4 -16.79 14.82 -7.43
CA GLY A 4 -17.07 15.67 -8.60
C GLY A 4 -16.26 15.33 -9.85
N GLY A 5 -15.07 14.73 -9.71
CA GLY A 5 -14.17 14.47 -10.84
C GLY A 5 -14.54 13.30 -11.75
N LEU A 6 -15.65 12.59 -11.50
CA LEU A 6 -16.05 11.41 -12.27
C LEU A 6 -17.07 11.70 -13.39
N TRP A 7 -17.59 12.92 -13.48
CA TRP A 7 -18.53 13.30 -14.53
C TRP A 7 -17.92 13.17 -15.93
N GLY A 8 -18.71 12.67 -16.89
CA GLY A 8 -18.27 12.44 -18.27
C GLY A 8 -17.33 11.24 -18.45
N SER A 9 -17.05 10.48 -17.39
CA SER A 9 -16.29 9.24 -17.46
C SER A 9 -17.19 8.04 -17.70
N ASP A 10 -16.73 7.11 -18.54
CA ASP A 10 -17.39 5.80 -18.71
C ASP A 10 -17.33 4.91 -17.46
N LEU A 11 -16.51 5.27 -16.45
CA LEU A 11 -16.39 4.50 -15.21
C LEU A 11 -17.73 4.32 -14.48
N ILE A 12 -18.63 5.30 -14.56
CA ILE A 12 -19.95 5.23 -13.94
C ILE A 12 -20.76 4.09 -14.56
N ALA A 13 -20.71 3.97 -15.90
CA ALA A 13 -21.43 2.93 -16.63
C ALA A 13 -20.72 1.56 -16.54
N GLN A 14 -19.38 1.55 -16.52
CA GLN A 14 -18.60 0.31 -16.48
C GLN A 14 -18.56 -0.34 -15.09
N ARG A 15 -18.66 0.45 -14.01
CA ARG A 15 -18.54 -0.02 -12.62
C ARG A 15 -19.71 0.48 -11.73
N PRO A 16 -20.98 0.19 -12.08
CA PRO A 16 -22.16 0.69 -11.37
C PRO A 16 -22.28 0.15 -9.93
N GLU A 17 -21.53 -0.91 -9.60
CA GLU A 17 -21.44 -1.45 -8.24
C GLU A 17 -20.55 -0.62 -7.31
N PHE A 18 -19.70 0.26 -7.87
CA PHE A 18 -18.82 1.17 -7.14
C PHE A 18 -19.24 2.64 -7.25
N PHE A 19 -19.75 3.05 -8.41
CA PHE A 19 -20.11 4.44 -8.67
C PHE A 19 -21.61 4.58 -8.94
N GLN A 20 -22.27 5.49 -8.21
CA GLN A 20 -23.69 5.75 -8.37
C GLN A 20 -23.98 7.25 -8.35
N VAL A 21 -24.85 7.71 -9.25
CA VAL A 21 -25.37 9.07 -9.23
C VAL A 21 -26.55 9.13 -8.27
N MET A 22 -26.53 10.09 -7.35
CA MET A 22 -27.67 10.37 -6.47
C MET A 22 -27.87 11.87 -6.32
N LYS A 23 -29.05 12.28 -5.84
CA LYS A 23 -29.30 13.70 -5.50
C LYS A 23 -28.69 14.06 -4.16
N SER A 24 -28.08 15.24 -4.10
CA SER A 24 -27.61 15.88 -2.87
C SER A 24 -28.79 16.14 -1.94
N PRO A 25 -28.72 15.74 -0.65
CA PRO A 25 -29.78 16.03 0.32
C PRO A 25 -29.84 17.52 0.72
N PHE A 26 -28.91 18.36 0.25
CA PHE A 26 -28.83 19.78 0.61
C PHE A 26 -29.16 20.73 -0.55
N SER A 27 -29.00 20.30 -1.79
CA SER A 27 -29.12 21.17 -2.97
C SER A 27 -29.94 20.57 -4.12
N ASP A 28 -30.44 19.33 -3.98
CA ASP A 28 -31.12 18.56 -5.05
C ASP A 28 -30.31 18.33 -6.34
N GLU A 29 -29.07 18.81 -6.40
CA GLU A 29 -28.13 18.59 -7.50
C GLU A 29 -27.69 17.13 -7.57
N GLU A 30 -27.45 16.63 -8.78
CA GLU A 30 -26.87 15.30 -8.96
C GLU A 30 -25.40 15.28 -8.55
N VAL A 31 -24.99 14.22 -7.85
CA VAL A 31 -23.63 13.99 -7.39
C VAL A 31 -23.26 12.54 -7.63
N VAL A 32 -22.09 12.30 -8.25
CA VAL A 32 -21.51 10.95 -8.31
C VAL A 32 -20.99 10.58 -6.95
N THR A 33 -21.35 9.39 -6.46
CA THR A 33 -20.87 8.84 -5.21
C THR A 33 -20.08 7.57 -5.44
N VAL A 34 -19.07 7.36 -4.60
CA VAL A 34 -18.26 6.14 -4.59
C VAL A 34 -18.53 5.31 -3.34
N LYS A 35 -18.66 4.00 -3.52
CA LYS A 35 -18.75 3.00 -2.46
C LYS A 35 -17.42 2.93 -1.69
N ALA A 36 -17.49 2.81 -0.36
CA ALA A 36 -16.30 2.65 0.46
C ALA A 36 -15.57 1.33 0.15
N LEU A 37 -14.25 1.42 -0.01
CA LEU A 37 -13.38 0.24 -0.12
C LEU A 37 -13.10 -0.33 1.27
N ARG A 38 -13.34 -1.63 1.47
CA ARG A 38 -13.13 -2.33 2.75
C ARG A 38 -12.40 -3.66 2.52
N PRO A 39 -11.08 -3.63 2.25
CA PRO A 39 -10.32 -4.85 2.00
C PRO A 39 -10.34 -5.78 3.22
N ASP A 40 -10.23 -7.09 3.00
CA ASP A 40 -10.00 -8.02 4.11
C ASP A 40 -8.59 -7.85 4.68
N TRP A 41 -7.62 -7.59 3.80
CA TRP A 41 -6.21 -7.43 4.14
C TRP A 41 -5.59 -6.23 3.43
N ALA A 42 -4.75 -5.49 4.15
CA ALA A 42 -3.74 -4.59 3.58
C ALA A 42 -2.34 -5.19 3.82
N ILE A 43 -1.47 -5.10 2.82
CA ILE A 43 -0.05 -5.46 2.94
C ILE A 43 0.74 -4.19 2.65
N ILE A 44 1.51 -3.73 3.63
CA ILE A 44 2.23 -2.46 3.57
C ILE A 44 3.69 -2.72 3.88
N HIS A 45 4.59 -2.10 3.11
CA HIS A 45 6.03 -2.19 3.35
C HIS A 45 6.55 -0.91 4.01
N VAL A 46 7.31 -1.04 5.09
CA VAL A 46 7.81 0.09 5.89
C VAL A 46 9.30 -0.04 6.21
N GLN A 47 9.93 1.08 6.53
CA GLN A 47 11.36 1.12 6.87
C GLN A 47 11.60 0.54 8.27
N GLU A 48 10.72 0.84 9.23
CA GLU A 48 10.91 0.42 10.62
C GLU A 48 9.58 -0.07 11.20
N ALA A 49 9.61 -1.22 11.88
CA ALA A 49 8.52 -1.68 12.71
C ALA A 49 9.04 -2.23 14.05
N ASP A 50 8.21 -2.30 15.08
CA ASP A 50 8.48 -3.14 16.25
C ASP A 50 7.76 -4.48 16.14
N GLN A 51 8.07 -5.40 17.06
CA GLN A 51 7.46 -6.73 17.10
C GLN A 51 5.94 -6.73 17.35
N TYR A 52 5.38 -5.62 17.84
CA TYR A 52 3.94 -5.50 18.12
C TYR A 52 3.16 -4.96 16.93
N GLY A 53 3.82 -4.33 15.95
CA GLY A 53 3.19 -3.76 14.77
C GLY A 53 3.13 -2.24 14.75
N ASN A 54 3.78 -1.54 15.68
CA ASN A 54 4.01 -0.12 15.48
C ASN A 54 4.96 0.02 14.29
N ALA A 55 4.55 0.80 13.29
CA ALA A 55 5.27 0.94 12.04
C ALA A 55 5.45 2.40 11.66
N ARG A 56 6.63 2.72 11.13
CA ARG A 56 7.04 4.07 10.73
C ARG A 56 7.32 4.08 9.23
N ILE A 57 6.65 5.01 8.54
CA ILE A 57 6.95 5.31 7.15
C ILE A 57 7.82 6.56 7.10
N LEU A 58 9.03 6.42 6.58
CA LEU A 58 9.94 7.55 6.38
C LEU A 58 9.69 8.17 5.01
N GLY A 59 9.31 9.46 4.99
CA GLY A 59 8.95 10.16 3.76
C GLY A 59 7.44 10.14 3.50
N SER A 60 7.04 10.03 2.23
CA SER A 60 5.64 10.08 1.83
C SER A 60 4.87 8.81 2.19
N GLU A 61 3.72 8.96 2.87
CA GLU A 61 2.88 7.85 3.32
C GLU A 61 1.87 7.34 2.27
N PHE A 62 1.75 8.04 1.14
CA PHE A 62 0.83 7.74 0.04
C PHE A 62 -0.58 7.29 0.51
N GLN A 63 -1.03 6.10 0.11
CA GLN A 63 -2.30 5.52 0.55
C GLN A 63 -2.13 4.49 1.67
N ASP A 64 -0.92 4.19 2.10
CA ASP A 64 -0.61 3.11 3.05
C ASP A 64 -1.35 3.29 4.37
N VAL A 65 -1.30 4.51 4.93
CA VAL A 65 -2.01 4.84 6.17
C VAL A 65 -3.54 4.82 6.00
N LEU A 66 -4.05 5.11 4.81
CA LEU A 66 -5.49 4.99 4.52
C LEU A 66 -5.89 3.51 4.38
N LEU A 67 -5.06 2.69 3.72
CA LEU A 67 -5.29 1.26 3.52
C LEU A 67 -5.25 0.49 4.84
N SER A 68 -4.31 0.79 5.74
CA SER A 68 -4.23 0.14 7.05
C SER A 68 -5.47 0.41 7.93
N ARG A 69 -6.13 1.56 7.73
CA ARG A 69 -7.37 1.93 8.42
C ARG A 69 -8.63 1.41 7.73
N ALA A 70 -8.57 1.21 6.41
CA ALA A 70 -9.70 0.72 5.62
C ALA A 70 -9.83 -0.81 5.66
N ALA A 71 -8.71 -1.52 5.76
CA ALA A 71 -8.68 -2.97 5.80
C ALA A 71 -9.16 -3.53 7.15
N LYS A 72 -9.70 -4.76 7.13
CA LYS A 72 -10.05 -5.47 8.37
C LYS A 72 -8.81 -5.89 9.15
N LYS A 73 -7.73 -6.24 8.45
CA LYS A 73 -6.45 -6.67 9.00
C LYS A 73 -5.29 -6.10 8.17
N THR A 74 -4.15 -5.83 8.81
CA THR A 74 -2.95 -5.33 8.14
C THR A 74 -1.74 -6.23 8.42
N ILE A 75 -0.98 -6.55 7.38
CA ILE A 75 0.35 -7.16 7.48
C ILE A 75 1.38 -6.07 7.16
N ILE A 76 2.35 -5.89 8.04
CA ILE A 76 3.50 -5.03 7.82
C ILE A 76 4.68 -5.91 7.38
N THR A 77 5.22 -5.64 6.20
CA THR A 77 6.58 -6.07 5.87
C THR A 77 7.54 -4.93 6.20
N THR A 78 8.70 -5.22 6.78
CA THR A 78 9.62 -4.17 7.21
C THR A 78 11.07 -4.44 6.82
N GLU A 79 11.82 -3.38 6.53
CA GLU A 79 13.27 -3.46 6.30
C GLU A 79 14.03 -3.89 7.57
N LYS A 80 13.58 -3.42 8.75
CA LYS A 80 14.19 -3.78 10.03
C LYS A 80 13.22 -3.68 11.20
N LEU A 81 13.45 -4.52 12.21
CA LEU A 81 12.83 -4.34 13.52
C LEU A 81 13.61 -3.31 14.34
N VAL A 82 12.89 -2.48 15.08
CA VAL A 82 13.43 -1.56 16.09
C VAL A 82 12.73 -1.80 17.43
N ASP A 83 13.35 -1.35 18.52
CA ASP A 83 12.76 -1.47 19.84
C ASP A 83 11.48 -0.62 19.96
N THR A 84 10.48 -1.12 20.67
CA THR A 84 9.24 -0.37 20.95
C THR A 84 9.51 0.98 21.62
N GLN A 85 10.61 1.10 22.38
CA GLN A 85 11.01 2.37 22.99
C GLN A 85 11.27 3.47 21.95
N THR A 86 11.72 3.13 20.74
CA THR A 86 11.90 4.08 19.63
C THR A 86 10.58 4.76 19.25
N PHE A 87 9.47 4.02 19.29
CA PHE A 87 8.14 4.58 19.05
C PHE A 87 7.61 5.38 20.25
N GLN A 88 7.98 5.01 21.47
CA GLN A 88 7.60 5.77 22.68
C GLN A 88 8.33 7.11 22.79
N GLN A 89 9.59 7.17 22.34
CA GLN A 89 10.39 8.41 22.31
C GLN A 89 9.85 9.39 21.26
N GLU A 90 9.40 8.88 20.10
CA GLU A 90 8.91 9.70 18.99
C GLU A 90 7.53 9.24 18.49
N PRO A 91 6.47 9.32 19.33
CA PRO A 91 5.17 8.72 19.05
C PRO A 91 4.48 9.35 17.83
N LYS A 92 4.78 10.62 17.55
CA LYS A 92 4.25 11.35 16.38
C LYS A 92 4.72 10.79 15.04
N GLN A 93 5.79 9.99 15.03
CA GLN A 93 6.30 9.33 13.82
C GLN A 93 5.77 7.91 13.64
N THR A 94 4.77 7.50 14.43
CA THR A 94 4.09 6.22 14.23
C THR A 94 3.02 6.39 13.14
N SER A 95 3.28 5.89 11.94
CA SER A 95 2.36 6.00 10.80
C SER A 95 1.21 4.99 10.91
N VAL A 96 1.52 3.75 11.29
CA VAL A 96 0.53 2.69 11.52
C VAL A 96 0.69 2.16 12.95
N PRO A 97 -0.32 2.35 13.82
CA PRO A 97 -0.26 1.87 15.20
C PRO A 97 -0.51 0.36 15.28
N TYR A 98 0.11 -0.29 16.27
CA TYR A 98 0.07 -1.75 16.46
C TYR A 98 -1.32 -2.37 16.44
N PHE A 99 -2.35 -1.70 16.96
CA PHE A 99 -3.69 -2.27 17.05
C PHE A 99 -4.41 -2.43 15.70
N LEU A 100 -3.85 -1.90 14.61
CA LEU A 100 -4.34 -2.14 13.24
C LEU A 100 -3.61 -3.29 12.55
N VAL A 101 -2.56 -3.84 13.17
CA VAL A 101 -1.61 -4.78 12.58
C VAL A 101 -1.80 -6.17 13.17
N GLU A 102 -1.89 -7.17 12.29
CA GLU A 102 -2.01 -8.58 12.68
C GLU A 102 -0.63 -9.27 12.69
N ALA A 103 0.27 -8.88 11.79
CA ALA A 103 1.57 -9.51 11.66
C ALA A 103 2.64 -8.53 11.16
N VAL A 104 3.87 -8.73 11.63
CA VAL A 104 5.08 -8.04 11.18
C VAL A 104 6.05 -9.06 10.63
N VAL A 105 6.56 -8.81 9.42
CA VAL A 105 7.50 -9.71 8.73
C VAL A 105 8.73 -8.91 8.33
N VAL A 106 9.92 -9.36 8.73
CA VAL A 106 11.17 -8.72 8.33
C VAL A 106 11.52 -9.20 6.92
N VAL A 107 11.49 -8.28 5.97
CA VAL A 107 11.79 -8.54 4.56
C VAL A 107 12.73 -7.45 4.07
N PRO A 108 14.05 -7.58 4.32
CA PRO A 108 15.02 -6.64 3.81
C PRO A 108 14.95 -6.58 2.29
N GLU A 109 15.02 -5.38 1.75
CA GLU A 109 14.82 -5.10 0.34
C GLU A 109 13.43 -5.51 -0.20
N GLY A 110 12.42 -5.52 0.65
CA GLY A 110 11.06 -5.98 0.32
C GLY A 110 10.31 -5.06 -0.64
N ALA A 111 10.67 -3.78 -0.71
CA ALA A 111 10.09 -2.86 -1.68
C ALA A 111 10.65 -3.00 -3.11
N LYS A 112 11.75 -3.74 -3.31
CA LYS A 112 12.34 -3.90 -4.66
C LYS A 112 11.34 -4.57 -5.62
N PRO A 113 11.33 -4.17 -6.91
CA PRO A 113 12.23 -3.22 -7.57
C PRO A 113 11.81 -1.74 -7.39
N GLY A 114 10.78 -1.48 -6.59
CA GLY A 114 10.32 -0.14 -6.24
C GLY A 114 11.25 0.61 -5.29
N ILE A 115 10.72 1.68 -4.73
CA ILE A 115 11.44 2.64 -3.87
C ILE A 115 11.05 2.44 -2.40
N CYS A 116 11.99 2.67 -1.50
CA CYS A 116 11.81 2.64 -0.05
C CYS A 116 12.65 3.78 0.55
N TYR A 117 12.16 5.02 0.45
CA TYR A 117 12.93 6.18 0.87
C TYR A 117 13.17 6.18 2.40
N PRO A 118 14.33 6.59 2.93
CA PRO A 118 15.53 7.01 2.24
C PRO A 118 16.46 5.85 1.85
N ASN A 119 16.16 4.62 2.25
CA ASN A 119 16.99 3.43 2.03
C ASN A 119 17.26 3.21 0.54
N TYR A 120 16.20 3.13 -0.28
CA TYR A 120 16.25 3.01 -1.74
C TYR A 120 15.61 4.25 -2.34
N LYS A 121 16.46 5.16 -2.82
CA LYS A 121 16.04 6.50 -3.28
C LYS A 121 15.46 6.52 -4.70
N THR A 122 15.83 5.53 -5.50
CA THR A 122 15.40 5.37 -6.89
C THR A 122 14.98 3.95 -7.13
N VAL A 123 14.15 3.75 -8.15
CA VAL A 123 13.75 2.41 -8.59
C VAL A 123 14.96 1.60 -9.08
N ASP A 124 14.90 0.28 -8.96
CA ASP A 124 15.81 -0.62 -9.65
C ASP A 124 15.38 -0.73 -11.13
N ALA A 125 15.87 0.21 -11.95
CA ALA A 125 15.55 0.27 -13.36
C ALA A 125 16.00 -0.97 -14.14
N ILE A 126 17.10 -1.61 -13.70
CA ILE A 126 17.60 -2.84 -14.33
C ILE A 126 16.64 -3.99 -14.03
N GLY A 127 16.28 -4.16 -12.75
CA GLY A 127 15.30 -5.15 -12.31
C GLY A 127 13.94 -4.98 -12.98
N MET A 128 13.42 -3.75 -13.07
CA MET A 128 12.16 -3.46 -13.78
C MET A 128 12.23 -3.81 -15.27
N LYS A 129 13.35 -3.48 -15.95
CA LYS A 129 13.53 -3.82 -17.36
C LYS A 129 13.63 -5.34 -17.56
N ALA A 130 14.35 -6.04 -16.68
CA ALA A 130 14.46 -7.50 -16.70
C ALA A 130 13.10 -8.18 -16.51
N TYR A 131 12.29 -7.71 -15.55
CA TYR A 131 10.91 -8.18 -15.36
C TYR A 131 10.06 -8.03 -16.63
N GLY A 132 10.09 -6.83 -17.25
CA GLY A 132 9.34 -6.57 -18.47
C GLY A 132 9.81 -7.43 -19.66
N GLN A 133 11.10 -7.73 -19.75
CA GLN A 133 11.65 -8.62 -20.78
C GLN A 133 11.27 -10.08 -20.53
N ALA A 134 11.31 -10.55 -19.29
CA ALA A 134 10.90 -11.91 -18.92
C ALA A 134 9.43 -12.19 -19.28
N ILE A 135 8.54 -11.21 -19.10
CA ILE A 135 7.12 -11.33 -19.55
C ILE A 135 7.05 -11.51 -21.06
N LYS A 136 7.75 -10.66 -21.83
CA LYS A 136 7.71 -10.71 -23.30
C LYS A 136 8.26 -12.02 -23.86
N GLU A 137 9.24 -12.60 -23.20
CA GLU A 137 9.87 -13.86 -23.60
C GLU A 137 9.16 -15.11 -23.04
N GLY A 138 8.11 -14.95 -22.21
CA GLY A 138 7.43 -16.08 -21.58
C GLY A 138 8.23 -16.77 -20.45
N LYS A 139 9.27 -16.10 -19.92
CA LYS A 139 10.19 -16.61 -18.89
C LYS A 139 9.94 -16.03 -17.50
N LEU A 140 8.70 -15.64 -17.20
CA LEU A 140 8.36 -14.98 -15.93
C LEU A 140 8.76 -15.84 -14.72
N ASN A 141 8.50 -17.15 -14.75
CA ASN A 141 8.80 -18.03 -13.62
C ASN A 141 10.31 -18.15 -13.33
N GLU A 142 11.14 -18.13 -14.36
CA GLU A 142 12.62 -18.13 -14.22
C GLU A 142 13.08 -16.85 -13.51
N TYR A 143 12.58 -15.69 -13.98
CA TYR A 143 12.85 -14.41 -13.34
C TYR A 143 12.39 -14.39 -11.89
N LEU A 144 11.16 -14.84 -11.61
CA LEU A 144 10.62 -14.88 -10.25
C LEU A 144 11.46 -15.77 -9.34
N THR A 145 11.89 -16.93 -9.82
CA THR A 145 12.78 -17.82 -9.08
C THR A 145 14.08 -17.10 -8.75
N GLN A 146 14.72 -16.48 -9.74
CA GLN A 146 15.98 -15.76 -9.57
C GLN A 146 15.90 -14.64 -8.52
N VAL A 147 14.80 -13.87 -8.48
CA VAL A 147 14.68 -12.72 -7.56
C VAL A 147 14.15 -13.10 -6.17
N THR A 148 13.60 -14.30 -6.02
CA THR A 148 13.09 -14.81 -4.74
C THR A 148 14.00 -15.86 -4.09
N GLU A 149 15.00 -16.37 -4.83
CA GLU A 149 15.97 -17.34 -4.34
C GLU A 149 16.70 -16.82 -3.09
N GLY A 150 16.68 -17.61 -2.01
CA GLY A 150 17.30 -17.25 -0.73
C GLY A 150 16.54 -16.24 0.13
N ARG A 151 15.31 -15.83 -0.25
CA ARG A 151 14.46 -14.89 0.51
C ARG A 151 13.34 -15.56 1.33
N GLY A 152 13.47 -16.85 1.64
CA GLY A 152 12.49 -17.67 2.38
C GLY A 152 12.82 -17.88 3.85
#